data_AF-A0A2U3K248-F1
#
_entry.id   AF-A0A2U3K248-F1
#
_cell.length_a   1.000
_cell.length_b   1.000
_cell.length_c   1.000
_cell.angle_alpha   90.00
_cell.angle_beta   90.00
_cell.angle_gamma   90.00
#
_symmetry.space_group_name_H-M   'P 1'
#
loop_
_entity.id
_entity.type
_entity.pdbx_description
1 polymer ?
#
loop_
_entity_poly.entity_id
_entity_poly.type
_entity_poly.pdbx_seq_one_letter_code
_entity_poly.pdbx_strand_id
1 'polypeptide(L)' 'MINLNKVVASLRHEHSRLEKQMERVEKALDALGHANGNRTKKVKRVLSKEARRRIAEAQRRRWAKVRKQAA' A
#
# COMPACT_ATOMS: atom_id res chain seq x y z
N MET A 1 48.65 -0.79 -31.68
CA MET A 1 48.74 -0.18 -30.34
C MET A 1 47.33 0.14 -29.86
N ILE A 2 47.02 -0.13 -28.60
CA ILE A 2 45.69 0.14 -28.03
C ILE A 2 45.47 1.65 -28.04
N ASN A 3 44.42 2.09 -28.72
CA ASN A 3 44.10 3.51 -28.78
C ASN A 3 43.40 3.90 -27.47
N LEU A 4 44.10 4.60 -26.59
CA LEU A 4 43.62 5.05 -25.28
C LEU A 4 42.28 5.79 -25.37
N ASN A 5 42.06 6.53 -26.48
CA ASN A 5 40.82 7.24 -26.72
C ASN A 5 39.61 6.29 -26.84
N LYS A 6 39.80 5.09 -27.41
CA LYS A 6 38.74 4.07 -27.49
C LYS A 6 38.40 3.48 -26.11
N VAL A 7 39.40 3.30 -25.25
CA VAL A 7 39.20 2.82 -23.87
C VAL A 7 38.42 3.85 -23.06
N VAL A 8 38.80 5.13 -23.15
CA VAL A 8 38.09 6.24 -22.50
C VAL A 8 36.65 6.35 -23.01
N ALA A 9 36.42 6.23 -24.32
CA ALA A 9 35.07 6.22 -24.88
C ALA A 9 34.24 5.05 -24.33
N SER A 10 34.80 3.85 -24.27
CA SER A 10 34.13 2.66 -23.70
C SER A 10 33.75 2.87 -22.23
N LEU A 11 34.68 3.38 -21.41
CA LEU A 11 34.42 3.66 -20.00
C LEU A 11 33.30 4.69 -19.80
N ARG A 12 33.22 5.72 -20.65
CA ARG A 12 32.11 6.69 -20.63
C ARG A 12 30.77 6.04 -20.96
N HIS A 13 30.73 5.08 -21.89
CA HIS A 13 29.50 4.35 -22.23
C HIS A 13 29.05 3.46 -21.06
N GLU A 14 29.97 2.73 -20.44
CA GLU A 14 29.66 1.90 -19.27
C GLU A 14 29.20 2.75 -18.08
N HIS A 15 29.78 3.93 -17.85
CA HIS A 15 29.29 4.87 -16.85
C HIS A 15 27.81 5.25 -17.08
N SER A 16 27.47 5.70 -18.29
CA SER A 16 26.09 6.07 -18.63
C SER A 16 25.11 4.88 -18.52
N ARG A 17 25.59 3.67 -18.83
CA ARG A 17 24.82 2.45 -18.68
C ARG A 17 24.54 2.16 -17.20
N LEU A 18 25.56 2.26 -16.34
CA LEU A 18 25.43 2.04 -14.91
C LEU A 18 24.50 3.06 -14.25
N GLU A 19 24.59 4.34 -14.63
CA GLU A 19 23.65 5.37 -14.17
C GLU A 19 22.19 4.99 -14.47
N LYS A 20 21.90 4.54 -15.70
CA LYS A 20 20.56 4.06 -16.08
C LYS A 20 20.14 2.82 -15.30
N GLN A 21 21.08 1.94 -14.95
CA GLN A 21 20.78 0.75 -14.14
C GLN A 21 20.45 1.14 -12.69
N MET A 22 21.20 2.07 -12.11
CA MET A 22 20.91 2.60 -10.77
C MET A 22 19.53 3.26 -10.72
N GLU A 23 19.20 4.12 -11.69
CA GLU A 23 17.88 4.77 -11.77
C GLU A 23 16.74 3.73 -11.79
N ARG A 24 16.94 2.62 -12.52
CA ARG A 24 15.96 1.51 -12.55
C ARG A 24 15.85 0.79 -11.21
N VAL A 25 16.96 0.58 -10.52
CA VAL A 25 16.98 -0.06 -9.19
C VAL A 25 16.29 0.83 -8.17
N GLU A 26 16.56 2.14 -8.15
CA GLU A 26 15.89 3.11 -7.28
C GLU A 26 14.38 3.12 -7.53
N LYS A 27 13.95 3.20 -8.79
CA LYS A 27 12.52 3.11 -9.14
C LYS A 27 11.87 1.79 -8.70
N ALA A 28 12.59 0.68 -8.81
CA ALA A 28 12.10 -0.62 -8.35
C ALA A 28 11.99 -0.68 -6.82
N LEU A 29 12.98 -0.14 -6.09
CA LEU A 29 12.96 -0.04 -4.63
C LEU A 29 11.83 0.87 -4.15
N ASP A 30 11.62 2.01 -4.80
CA ASP A 30 10.49 2.89 -4.52
C ASP A 30 9.17 2.16 -4.76
N ALA A 31 8.99 1.51 -5.90
CA ALA A 31 7.77 0.76 -6.21
C ALA A 31 7.48 -0.33 -5.17
N LEU A 32 8.52 -1.06 -4.73
CA LEU A 32 8.39 -2.08 -3.68
C LEU A 32 8.17 -1.48 -2.29
N GLY A 33 8.77 -0.33 -2.00
CA GLY A 33 8.53 0.44 -0.78
C GLY A 33 7.08 0.91 -0.68
N HIS A 34 6.50 1.36 -1.79
CA HIS A 34 5.07 1.70 -1.88
C HIS A 34 4.18 0.44 -1.78
N ALA A 35 4.60 -0.69 -2.37
CA ALA A 35 3.88 -1.96 -2.30
C ALA A 35 3.83 -2.53 -0.87
N ASN A 36 4.89 -2.34 -0.08
CA ASN A 36 4.94 -2.75 1.33
C ASN A 36 4.36 -1.68 2.29
N GLY A 37 4.20 -0.43 1.81
CA GLY A 37 4.07 0.76 2.64
C GLY A 37 2.71 1.46 2.63
N ASN A 38 1.74 1.05 1.80
CA ASN A 38 0.39 1.61 1.88
C ASN A 38 -0.62 0.64 2.49
N ARG A 39 -0.37 0.28 3.75
CA ARG A 39 -1.48 0.08 4.70
C ARG A 39 -2.15 1.45 4.86
N THR A 40 -2.91 1.89 3.86
CA THR A 40 -3.88 2.96 4.03
C THR A 40 -4.54 2.67 5.37
N LYS A 41 -4.35 3.55 6.37
CA LYS A 41 -4.96 3.34 7.68
C LYS A 41 -6.44 3.17 7.37
N LYS A 42 -6.96 1.93 7.44
CA LYS A 42 -8.32 1.63 7.02
C LYS A 42 -9.19 2.59 7.80
N VAL A 43 -9.71 3.61 7.13
CA VAL A 43 -10.53 4.62 7.78
C VAL A 43 -11.77 3.87 8.22
N LYS A 44 -11.86 3.60 9.52
CA LYS A 44 -13.03 2.92 10.08
C LYS A 44 -14.21 3.83 9.78
N ARG A 45 -15.19 3.32 9.03
CA ARG A 45 -16.41 4.07 8.74
C ARG A 45 -17.10 4.39 10.06
N VAL A 46 -17.26 5.68 10.35
CA VAL A 46 -17.99 6.15 11.53
C VAL A 46 -19.48 6.15 11.20
N LEU A 47 -20.27 5.39 11.95
CA LEU A 47 -21.72 5.38 11.80
C LEU A 47 -22.33 6.72 12.25
N SER A 48 -23.45 7.13 11.64
CA SER A 48 -24.25 8.26 12.11
C SER A 48 -24.98 7.91 13.42
N LYS A 49 -25.45 8.93 14.15
CA LYS A 49 -26.23 8.75 15.38
C LYS A 49 -27.52 7.97 15.13
N GLU A 50 -28.20 8.27 14.03
CA GLU A 50 -29.43 7.58 13.63
C GLU A 50 -29.18 6.11 13.31
N ALA A 51 -28.11 5.81 12.55
CA ALA A 51 -27.79 4.44 12.21
C ALA A 51 -27.44 3.59 13.45
N ARG A 52 -26.70 4.17 14.42
CA ARG A 52 -26.49 3.53 15.73
C ARG A 52 -27.81 3.25 16.47
N ARG A 53 -28.76 4.19 16.44
CA ARG A 53 -30.08 4.01 17.08
C ARG A 53 -30.87 2.86 16.45
N ARG A 54 -30.90 2.76 15.12
CA ARG A 54 -31.57 1.66 14.39
C ARG A 54 -30.98 0.30 14.76
N ILE A 55 -29.66 0.20 14.86
CA ILE A 55 -28.97 -1.02 15.27
C ILE A 55 -29.36 -1.41 16.70
N ALA A 56 -29.35 -0.47 17.64
CA ALA A 56 -29.72 -0.72 19.03
C ALA A 56 -31.18 -1.20 19.18
N GLU A 57 -32.13 -0.59 18.46
CA GLU A 57 -33.52 -1.02 18.45
C GLU A 57 -33.69 -2.44 17.90
N ALA A 58 -32.99 -2.76 16.80
CA ALA A 58 -32.98 -4.09 16.24
C ALA A 58 -32.39 -5.14 17.20
N GLN A 59 -31.31 -4.80 17.90
CA GLN A 59 -30.71 -5.66 18.93
C GLN A 59 -31.69 -5.93 20.08
N ARG A 60 -32.36 -4.90 20.60
CA ARG A 60 -33.38 -5.05 21.65
C ARG A 60 -34.52 -5.98 21.20
N ARG A 61 -35.00 -5.84 19.96
CA ARG A 61 -36.03 -6.73 19.39
C ARG A 61 -35.54 -8.17 19.31
N ARG A 62 -34.31 -8.40 18.87
CA ARG A 62 -33.69 -9.73 18.84
C ARG A 62 -33.60 -10.33 20.23
N TRP A 63 -33.14 -9.56 21.21
CA TRP A 63 -33.02 -10.01 22.60
C TRP A 63 -34.37 -10.29 23.25
N ALA A 64 -35.40 -9.49 22.92
CA ALA A 64 -36.76 -9.76 23.38
C ALA A 64 -37.28 -11.10 22.87
N LYS A 65 -36.97 -11.48 21.62
CA LYS A 65 -37.31 -12.81 21.09
C LYS A 65 -36.58 -13.92 21.86
N VAL A 66 -35.28 -13.78 22.09
CA VAL A 66 -34.50 -14.77 22.86
C VAL A 66 -35.04 -14.91 24.29
N ARG A 67 -35.34 -13.80 24.97
CA ARG A 67 -35.90 -13.83 26.33
C ARG A 67 -37.28 -14.47 26.38
N LYS A 68 -38.12 -14.25 25.36
CA LYS A 68 -39.42 -14.93 25.24
C LYS A 68 -39.29 -16.43 24.96
N GLN A 69 -38.18 -16.89 24.39
CA GLN A 69 -37.91 -18.31 24.17
C GLN A 69 -37.27 -18.99 25.39
N ALA A 70 -36.62 -18.20 26.26
CA ALA A 70 -36.01 -18.66 27.50
C ALA A 70 -36.93 -18.57 28.73
N ALA A 71 -38.14 -18.04 28.55
CA ALA A 71 -39.22 -18.00 29.53
C ALA A 71 -40.28 -19.03 29.14
#